data_AF-A0A964XUY6-F1
#
_entry.id   AF-A0A964XUY6-F1
#
_cell.length_a   1.000
_cell.length_b   1.000
_cell.length_c   1.000
_cell.angle_alpha   90.00
_cell.angle_beta   90.00
_cell.angle_gamma   90.00
#
_symmetry.space_group_name_H-M   'P 1'
#
loop_
_entity.id
_entity.type
_entity.pdbx_description
1 polymer ?
#
loop_
_entity_poly.entity_id
_entity_poly.type
_entity_poly.pdbx_seq_one_letter_code
_entity_poly.pdbx_strand_id
1 'polypeptide(L)' 'LCEWGEEVSNNAIEVYIHRLRKKIEKGPIRIATVRGLGYCLEKIPG' A
#
# COMPACT_ATOMS: atom_id res chain seq x y z
N LEU A 1 -9.07 20.45 17.30
CA LEU A 1 -7.82 19.73 16.95
C LEU A 1 -8.22 18.71 15.89
N CYS A 2 -7.58 18.70 14.72
CA CYS A 2 -7.96 17.76 13.67
C CYS A 2 -7.56 16.34 14.08
N GLU A 3 -8.53 15.53 14.51
CA GLU A 3 -8.34 14.11 14.81
C GLU A 3 -8.31 13.29 13.51
N TRP A 4 -7.18 13.35 12.80
CA TRP A 4 -6.88 12.47 11.66
C TRP A 4 -6.57 11.02 12.13
N GLY A 5 -7.26 10.51 13.14
CA GLY A 5 -6.80 9.29 13.82
C GLY A 5 -7.85 8.45 14.53
N GLU A 6 -9.03 8.96 14.90
CA GLU A 6 -9.98 8.15 15.68
C GLU A 6 -10.76 7.13 14.83
N GLU A 7 -10.91 7.34 13.52
CA GLU A 7 -11.67 6.44 12.63
C GLU A 7 -10.79 5.60 11.69
N VAL A 8 -9.47 5.77 11.72
CA VAL A 8 -8.57 4.97 10.89
C VAL A 8 -8.31 3.66 11.61
N SER A 9 -9.04 2.61 11.21
CA SER A 9 -8.80 1.26 11.70
C SER A 9 -7.32 0.88 11.55
N ASN A 10 -6.77 0.19 12.54
CA ASN A 10 -5.38 -0.29 12.54
C ASN A 10 -4.96 -1.06 11.27
N ASN A 11 -5.93 -1.58 10.51
CA ASN A 11 -5.74 -2.33 9.28
C ASN A 11 -5.94 -1.49 7.99
N ALA A 12 -6.13 -0.18 8.11
CA ALA A 12 -6.48 0.67 6.97
C ALA A 12 -5.38 0.59 5.90
N ILE A 13 -4.11 0.62 6.31
CA ILE A 13 -2.96 0.55 5.41
C ILE A 13 -3.01 -0.74 4.57
N GLU A 14 -3.24 -1.88 5.20
CA GLU A 14 -3.32 -3.20 4.55
C GLU A 14 -4.48 -3.24 3.55
N VAL A 15 -5.64 -2.71 3.94
CA VAL A 15 -6.83 -2.64 3.07
C VAL A 15 -6.56 -1.78 1.84
N TYR A 16 -5.94 -0.61 2.04
CA TYR A 16 -5.63 0.30 0.93
C TYR A 16 -4.53 -0.26 0.03
N ILE A 17 -3.48 -0.88 0.58
CA ILE A 17 -2.43 -1.53 -0.20
C ILE A 17 -2.98 -2.69 -1.04
N HIS A 18 -3.89 -3.50 -0.47
CA HIS A 18 -4.55 -4.57 -1.21
C HIS A 18 -5.38 -4.03 -2.39
N ARG A 19 -6.20 -3.00 -2.15
CA ARG A 19 -6.99 -2.34 -3.20
C ARG A 19 -6.09 -1.70 -4.26
N LEU A 20 -5.01 -1.06 -3.84
CA LEU A 20 -4.09 -0.36 -4.74
C LEU A 20 -3.32 -1.36 -5.63
N ARG A 21 -2.84 -2.48 -5.07
CA ARG A 21 -2.20 -3.56 -5.83
C ARG A 21 -3.08 -4.04 -6.98
N LYS A 22 -4.37 -4.28 -6.73
CA LYS A 22 -5.33 -4.67 -7.79
C LYS A 22 -5.49 -3.61 -8.87
N LYS A 23 -5.42 -2.32 -8.52
CA LYS A 23 -5.56 -1.22 -9.48
C LYS A 23 -4.33 -1.07 -10.38
N ILE A 24 -3.13 -1.32 -9.85
CA ILE A 24 -1.88 -1.10 -10.57
C ILE A 24 -1.27 -2.38 -11.15
N GLU A 25 -1.91 -3.54 -10.97
CA GLU A 25 -1.41 -4.87 -11.39
C GLU A 25 -1.00 -4.92 -12.87
N LYS A 26 -1.70 -4.18 -13.74
CA LYS A 26 -1.41 -4.13 -15.18
C LYS A 26 -0.39 -3.06 -15.57
N GLY A 27 0.09 -2.27 -14.61
CA GLY A 27 1.04 -1.19 -14.82
C GLY A 27 2.49 -1.68 -14.78
N PRO A 28 3.46 -0.81 -15.14
CA PRO A 28 4.88 -1.14 -15.11
C PRO A 28 5.47 -1.15 -13.68
N ILE A 29 4.62 -1.11 -12.65
CA ILE A 29 4.99 -0.92 -11.25
C ILE A 29 4.23 -1.90 -10.37
N ARG A 30 4.87 -2.33 -9.27
CA ARG A 30 4.27 -3.17 -8.24
C ARG A 30 4.59 -2.65 -6.85
N ILE A 31 3.76 -3.02 -5.88
CA ILE A 31 4.02 -2.73 -4.46
C ILE A 31 4.63 -3.95 -3.78
N ALA A 32 5.91 -3.88 -3.44
CA ALA A 32 6.63 -4.88 -2.68
C ALA A 32 6.42 -4.68 -1.17
N THR A 33 6.40 -5.78 -0.41
CA THR A 33 6.42 -5.74 1.06
C THR A 33 7.83 -5.99 1.54
N VAL A 34 8.37 -5.04 2.29
CA VAL A 34 9.69 -5.12 2.93
C VAL A 34 9.47 -5.48 4.39
N ARG A 35 9.87 -6.70 4.77
CA ARG A 35 9.69 -7.20 6.14
C ARG A 35 10.41 -6.29 7.13
N GLY A 36 9.69 -5.82 8.15
CA GLY A 36 10.21 -4.91 9.17
C GLY A 36 10.29 -3.44 8.75
N LEU A 37 9.95 -3.08 7.51
CA LEU A 37 10.01 -1.71 7.00
C LEU A 37 8.69 -1.20 6.40
N GLY A 38 7.84 -2.08 5.85
CA GLY A 38 6.55 -1.70 5.28
C GLY A 38 6.45 -2.03 3.78
N TYR A 39 6.10 -1.03 2.97
CA TYR A 39 5.83 -1.20 1.53
C TYR A 39 6.69 -0.30 0.67
N CYS A 40 7.14 -0.80 -0.47
CA CYS A 40 7.94 -0.07 -1.45
C CYS A 40 7.31 -0.18 -2.85
N LEU A 41 7.43 0.88 -3.65
CA LEU A 41 7.02 0.86 -5.05
C LEU A 41 8.22 0.49 -5.92
N GLU A 42 8.10 -0.58 -6.69
CA GLU A 42 9.16 -1.08 -7.56
C GLU A 42 8.69 -1.08 -9.01
N LYS A 43 9.59 -0.77 -9.95
CA LYS A 43 9.37 -1.00 -11.37
C LYS A 43 9.50 -2.51 -11.65
N ILE A 44 8.56 -3.07 -12.40
CA ILE A 44 8.67 -4.46 -12.86
C ILE A 44 9.79 -4.51 -13.91
N PRO A 45 10.85 -5.31 -13.72
CA PRO A 45 11.84 -5.53 -14.77
C PRO A 45 11.12 -6.12 -15.99
N GLY A 46 11.27 -5.47 -17.14
CA GLY A 46 10.78 -5.98 -18.43
C GLY A 46 11.64 -7.12 -18.95
#